data_AF-A0A484HE17-F1
#
_entry.id   AF-A0A484HE17-F1
#
_cell.length_a   1.000
_cell.length_b   1.000
_cell.length_c   1.000
_cell.angle_alpha   90.00
_cell.angle_beta   90.00
_cell.angle_gamma   90.00
#
_symmetry.space_group_name_H-M   'P 1'
#
loop_
_entity.id
_entity.type
_entity.pdbx_description
1 polymer ?
#
loop_
_entity_poly.entity_id
_entity_poly.type
_entity_poly.pdbx_seq_one_letter_code
_entity_poly.pdbx_strand_id
1 'polypeptide(L)'
;MSKIAILYCKKVKDHSCIACAKCYKGIAEKNGEFARHEEIELAAMTDCGDCPGIAVPRVKLLTEVTNNLDRPLDAVHLGTCVKMAMETADCPIDFDDLKITLEKKFGLDLILGTHSY
;
A
#
# COMPACT_ATOMS: atom_id res chain seq x y z
N MET A 1 -11.28 2.79 -14.12
CA MET A 1 -11.29 2.50 -12.67
C MET A 1 -10.14 1.59 -12.28
N SER A 2 -9.19 2.08 -11.48
CA SER A 2 -8.10 1.29 -10.88
C SER A 2 -8.55 0.72 -9.54
N LYS A 3 -8.45 -0.60 -9.38
CA LYS A 3 -8.64 -1.29 -8.10
C LYS A 3 -7.32 -1.31 -7.35
N ILE A 4 -7.24 -0.52 -6.28
CA ILE A 4 -6.01 -0.39 -5.51
C ILE A 4 -6.13 -1.05 -4.14
N ALA A 5 -5.00 -1.47 -3.60
CA ALA A 5 -4.87 -1.73 -2.18
C ALA A 5 -3.86 -0.80 -1.52
N ILE A 6 -4.01 -0.58 -0.21
CA ILE A 6 -3.06 0.21 0.59
C ILE A 6 -2.42 -0.70 1.66
N LEU A 7 -1.09 -0.74 1.68
CA LEU A 7 -0.27 -1.35 2.72
C LEU A 7 0.23 -0.29 3.70
N TYR A 8 -0.29 -0.27 4.91
CA TYR A 8 0.19 0.62 5.97
C TYR A 8 1.23 -0.05 6.87
N CYS A 9 2.01 0.75 7.60
CA CYS A 9 2.96 0.19 8.57
C CYS A 9 2.21 -0.30 9.82
N LYS A 10 2.42 -1.57 10.20
CA LYS A 10 1.80 -2.19 11.38
C LYS A 10 2.16 -1.49 12.70
N LYS A 11 3.39 -0.98 12.80
CA LYS A 11 3.91 -0.31 14.00
C LYS A 11 3.52 1.18 14.11
N VAL A 12 3.08 1.78 13.01
CA VAL A 12 2.79 3.22 12.93
C VAL A 12 1.29 3.48 12.91
N LYS A 13 0.51 2.63 12.23
CA LYS A 13 -0.95 2.77 12.18
C LYS A 13 -1.53 2.65 13.59
N ASP A 14 -2.49 3.52 13.88
CA ASP A 14 -3.22 3.66 15.14
C ASP A 14 -2.35 4.04 16.35
N HIS A 15 -1.06 4.34 16.14
CA HIS A 15 -0.15 4.90 17.14
C HIS A 15 0.21 6.36 16.86
N SER A 16 0.82 6.62 15.71
CA SER A 16 1.19 7.97 15.27
C SER A 16 0.52 8.37 13.96
N CYS A 17 0.09 7.39 13.16
CA CYS A 17 -0.75 7.61 12.00
C CYS A 17 -2.16 7.08 12.26
N ILE A 18 -3.15 7.97 12.30
CA ILE A 18 -4.58 7.59 12.29
C ILE A 18 -4.96 7.34 10.83
N ALA A 19 -4.37 6.26 10.28
CA ALA A 19 -4.21 5.96 8.84
C ALA A 19 -5.50 5.60 8.09
N CYS A 20 -6.64 5.96 8.65
CA CYS A 20 -7.94 5.82 8.03
C CYS A 20 -8.37 7.17 7.45
N ALA A 21 -8.38 8.24 8.25
CA ALA A 21 -8.95 9.52 7.82
C ALA A 21 -8.17 10.19 6.67
N LYS A 22 -6.83 10.29 6.78
CA LYS A 22 -6.00 10.95 5.76
C LYS A 22 -5.99 10.18 4.44
N CYS A 23 -5.90 8.85 4.48
CA CYS A 23 -5.94 8.01 3.29
C CYS A 23 -7.31 8.11 2.59
N TYR A 24 -8.42 8.04 3.33
CA TYR A 24 -9.76 8.19 2.74
C TYR A 24 -9.96 9.56 2.11
N LYS A 25 -9.58 10.64 2.80
CA LYS A 25 -9.63 12.00 2.23
C LYS A 25 -8.72 12.11 1.01
N GLY A 26 -7.52 11.54 1.06
CA GLY A 26 -6.57 11.54 -0.05
C GLY A 26 -7.12 10.84 -1.29
N ILE A 27 -7.81 9.71 -1.14
CA ILE A 27 -8.49 9.03 -2.26
C ILE A 27 -9.61 9.93 -2.82
N ALA A 28 -10.47 10.48 -1.96
CA ALA A 28 -11.60 11.30 -2.37
C ALA A 28 -11.18 12.56 -3.14
N GLU A 29 -10.07 13.19 -2.74
CA GLU A 29 -9.52 14.39 -3.37
C GLU A 29 -8.46 14.07 -4.44
N LYS A 30 -8.15 12.79 -4.70
CA LYS A 30 -7.03 12.34 -5.54
C LYS A 30 -5.70 13.05 -5.20
N ASN A 31 -5.42 13.22 -3.92
CA ASN A 31 -4.23 13.91 -3.42
C ASN A 31 -2.98 12.99 -3.43
N GLY A 32 -1.81 13.59 -3.67
CA GLY A 32 -0.53 12.87 -3.62
C GLY A 32 -0.44 11.82 -4.72
N GLU A 33 0.00 10.62 -4.35
CA GLU A 33 0.13 9.50 -5.29
C GLU A 33 -1.22 8.99 -5.81
N PHE A 34 -2.35 9.39 -5.21
CA PHE A 34 -3.66 9.07 -5.75
C PHE A 34 -4.00 9.85 -7.04
N ALA A 35 -3.33 10.97 -7.31
CA ALA A 35 -3.53 11.79 -8.52
C ALA A 35 -3.22 11.03 -9.83
N ARG A 36 -2.48 9.92 -9.72
CA ARG A 36 -2.07 9.04 -10.81
C ARG A 36 -3.24 8.25 -11.40
N HIS A 37 -4.32 8.09 -10.64
CA HIS A 37 -5.46 7.28 -11.00
C HIS A 37 -6.62 8.17 -11.46
N GLU A 38 -7.17 7.87 -12.64
CA GLU A 38 -8.34 8.57 -13.16
C GLU A 38 -9.59 8.28 -12.31
N GLU A 39 -9.77 7.05 -11.86
CA GLU A 39 -10.84 6.62 -10.95
C GLU A 39 -10.29 5.55 -10.02
N ILE A 40 -10.67 5.59 -8.74
CA ILE A 40 -10.12 4.71 -7.70
C ILE A 40 -11.25 3.91 -7.07
N GLU A 41 -11.07 2.59 -7.00
CA GLU A 41 -11.78 1.70 -6.11
C GLU A 41 -10.80 1.17 -5.05
N LEU A 42 -11.07 1.42 -3.78
CA LEU A 42 -10.29 0.80 -2.70
C LEU A 42 -10.77 -0.64 -2.50
N ALA A 43 -10.00 -1.59 -3.05
CA ALA A 43 -10.30 -3.01 -2.97
C ALA A 43 -9.98 -3.58 -1.58
N ALA A 44 -8.87 -3.15 -1.00
CA ALA A 44 -8.44 -3.59 0.32
C ALA A 44 -7.47 -2.60 0.99
N MET A 45 -7.35 -2.68 2.31
CA MET A 45 -6.35 -1.97 3.09
C MET A 45 -5.88 -2.85 4.23
N THR A 46 -4.55 -3.04 4.39
CA THR A 46 -3.97 -3.94 5.39
C THR A 46 -2.56 -3.50 5.78
N ASP A 47 -1.96 -4.13 6.78
CA ASP A 47 -0.59 -3.85 7.19
C ASP A 47 0.47 -4.55 6.33
N CYS A 48 1.71 -4.05 6.40
CA CYS A 48 2.88 -4.61 5.71
C CYS A 48 3.37 -5.98 6.24
N GLY A 49 2.72 -6.57 7.25
CA GLY A 49 3.05 -7.89 7.78
C GLY A 49 4.00 -7.90 8.98
N ASP A 50 4.30 -6.75 9.59
CA ASP A 50 5.30 -6.59 10.66
C ASP A 50 6.77 -6.67 10.19
N CYS A 51 7.66 -6.17 11.04
CA CYS A 51 9.11 -6.21 10.83
C CYS A 51 9.66 -7.55 11.34
N PRO A 52 10.62 -8.19 10.63
CA PRO A 52 11.55 -7.57 9.69
C PRO A 52 11.30 -7.78 8.18
N GLY A 53 10.14 -8.27 7.71
CA GLY A 53 9.97 -8.43 6.25
C GLY A 53 8.91 -9.39 5.74
N ILE A 54 7.66 -9.27 6.19
CA ILE A 54 6.56 -10.16 5.74
C ILE A 54 5.74 -9.52 4.60
N ALA A 55 6.21 -8.43 4.00
CA ALA A 55 5.49 -7.70 2.95
C ALA A 55 5.15 -8.57 1.73
N VAL A 56 6.10 -9.38 1.23
CA VAL A 56 5.86 -10.24 0.05
C VAL A 56 4.81 -11.33 0.33
N PRO A 57 4.92 -12.17 1.38
CA PRO A 57 3.86 -13.10 1.75
C PRO A 57 2.52 -12.40 1.99
N ARG A 58 2.55 -11.18 2.53
CA ARG A 58 1.33 -10.42 2.83
C ARG A 58 0.62 -9.94 1.56
N VAL A 59 1.38 -9.42 0.59
CA VAL A 59 0.85 -9.08 -0.73
C VAL A 59 0.33 -10.33 -1.44
N LYS A 60 1.07 -11.45 -1.39
CA LYS A 60 0.60 -12.71 -2.00
C LYS A 60 -0.80 -13.08 -1.49
N LEU A 61 -0.98 -13.14 -0.18
CA LEU A 61 -2.26 -13.47 0.43
C LEU A 61 -3.34 -12.44 0.09
N LEU A 62 -2.98 -11.15 0.10
CA LEU A 62 -3.89 -10.08 -0.29
C LEU A 62 -4.41 -10.29 -1.71
N THR A 63 -3.52 -10.51 -2.68
CA THR A 63 -3.85 -10.75 -4.09
C THR A 63 -4.71 -12.00 -4.26
N GLU A 64 -4.37 -13.10 -3.59
CA GLU A 64 -5.16 -14.34 -3.64
C GLU A 64 -6.59 -14.12 -3.11
N VAL A 65 -6.73 -13.45 -1.95
CA VAL A 65 -8.04 -13.17 -1.35
C VAL A 65 -8.86 -12.24 -2.24
N THR A 66 -8.27 -11.16 -2.76
CA THR A 66 -9.00 -10.21 -3.61
C THR A 66 -9.40 -10.82 -4.94
N ASN A 67 -8.58 -11.69 -5.53
CA ASN A 67 -8.93 -12.43 -6.74
C ASN A 67 -10.09 -13.40 -6.49
N ASN A 68 -10.08 -14.12 -5.36
CA ASN A 68 -11.17 -15.04 -4.98
C ASN A 68 -12.49 -14.32 -4.66
N LEU A 69 -12.46 -13.00 -4.45
CA LEU A 69 -13.63 -12.15 -4.23
C LEU A 69 -14.03 -11.36 -5.49
N ASP A 70 -13.51 -11.74 -6.67
CA ASP A 70 -13.75 -11.06 -7.95
C ASP A 70 -13.35 -9.57 -7.98
N ARG A 71 -12.36 -9.20 -7.17
CA ARG A 71 -11.81 -7.83 -7.07
C ARG A 71 -10.30 -7.80 -7.30
N PRO A 72 -9.80 -8.23 -8.48
CA PRO A 72 -8.37 -8.24 -8.76
C PRO A 72 -7.74 -6.85 -8.60
N LEU A 73 -6.53 -6.80 -8.06
CA LEU A 73 -5.80 -5.55 -7.83
C LEU A 73 -5.02 -5.16 -9.09
N ASP A 74 -5.01 -3.85 -9.38
CA ASP A 74 -4.17 -3.26 -10.42
C ASP A 74 -2.88 -2.67 -9.82
N ALA A 75 -2.98 -2.09 -8.63
CA ALA A 75 -1.87 -1.44 -7.95
C ALA A 75 -1.94 -1.58 -6.43
N VAL A 76 -0.77 -1.49 -5.79
CA VAL A 76 -0.62 -1.45 -4.34
C VAL A 76 0.15 -0.21 -3.95
N HIS A 77 -0.44 0.61 -3.10
CA HIS A 77 0.23 1.75 -2.47
C HIS A 77 0.86 1.32 -1.15
N LEU A 78 2.17 1.49 -1.02
CA LEU A 78 2.82 1.56 0.28
C LEU A 78 2.48 2.90 0.92
N GLY A 79 1.77 2.87 2.04
CA GLY A 79 1.26 4.06 2.70
C GLY A 79 2.36 5.09 2.98
N THR A 80 2.00 6.37 3.00
CA THR A 80 2.92 7.45 3.42
C THR A 80 3.52 7.17 4.80
N CYS A 81 2.80 6.47 5.69
CA CYS A 81 3.34 5.99 6.97
C CYS A 81 4.50 4.99 6.83
N VAL A 82 4.50 4.13 5.81
CA VAL A 82 5.61 3.21 5.52
C VAL A 82 6.78 4.00 4.94
N LYS A 83 6.52 4.89 3.97
CA LYS A 83 7.54 5.78 3.40
C LYS A 83 8.27 6.58 4.49
N MET A 84 7.51 7.22 5.38
CA MET A 84 8.08 7.95 6.51
C MET A 84 8.89 7.03 7.44
N ALA A 85 8.44 5.79 7.68
CA ALA A 85 9.19 4.84 8.50
C ALA A 85 10.51 4.42 7.83
N MET A 86 10.56 4.32 6.50
CA MET A 86 11.80 4.09 5.75
C MET A 86 12.77 5.26 5.89
N GLU A 87 12.26 6.50 5.93
CA GLU A 87 13.08 7.71 6.04
C GLU A 87 13.53 8.01 7.48
N THR A 88 12.74 7.62 8.49
CA THR A 88 12.91 8.14 9.88
C THR A 88 12.98 7.09 10.98
N ALA A 89 12.68 5.82 10.69
CA ALA A 89 12.51 4.78 11.70
C ALA A 89 13.07 3.41 11.30
N ASP A 90 14.11 3.39 10.45
CA ASP A 90 14.85 2.20 10.01
C ASP A 90 13.93 1.06 9.53
N CYS A 91 12.89 1.39 8.76
CA CYS A 91 12.04 0.36 8.17
C CYS A 91 12.88 -0.58 7.27
N PRO A 92 12.84 -1.91 7.49
CA PRO A 92 13.70 -2.86 6.77
C PRO A 92 13.19 -3.19 5.35
N ILE A 93 12.08 -2.58 4.92
CA ILE A 93 11.56 -2.78 3.57
C ILE A 93 12.49 -2.07 2.59
N ASP A 94 13.12 -2.84 1.70
CA ASP A 94 13.73 -2.32 0.48
C ASP A 94 12.64 -2.12 -0.58
N PHE A 95 12.36 -0.88 -0.94
CA PHE A 95 11.29 -0.57 -1.90
C PHE A 95 11.61 -1.05 -3.31
N ASP A 96 12.86 -0.94 -3.76
CA ASP A 96 13.24 -1.25 -5.13
C ASP A 96 13.18 -2.76 -5.36
N ASP A 97 13.71 -3.54 -4.42
CA ASP A 97 13.64 -5.00 -4.45
C ASP A 97 12.19 -5.50 -4.31
N LEU A 98 11.41 -4.86 -3.42
CA LEU A 98 10.01 -5.21 -3.25
C LEU A 98 9.22 -4.92 -4.53
N LYS A 99 9.40 -3.75 -5.15
CA LYS A 99 8.74 -3.37 -6.40
C LYS A 99 9.00 -4.39 -7.49
N ILE A 100 10.27 -4.71 -7.76
CA ILE A 100 10.67 -5.71 -8.76
C ILE A 100 10.02 -7.06 -8.46
N THR A 101 10.00 -7.46 -7.18
CA THR A 101 9.41 -8.74 -6.78
C THR A 101 7.90 -8.78 -7.01
N LEU A 102 7.17 -7.73 -6.64
CA LEU A 102 5.71 -7.71 -6.77
C LEU A 102 5.27 -7.60 -8.24
N GLU A 103 5.96 -6.78 -9.04
CA GLU A 103 5.71 -6.67 -10.48
C GLU A 103 5.94 -8.02 -11.18
N LYS A 104 7.07 -8.69 -10.90
CA LYS A 104 7.40 -9.98 -11.54
C LYS A 104 6.52 -11.14 -11.08
N LYS A 105 6.18 -11.22 -9.80
CA LYS A 105 5.44 -12.37 -9.24
C LYS A 105 3.93 -12.22 -9.33
N PHE A 106 3.41 -11.00 -9.24
CA PHE A 106 1.98 -10.75 -9.10
C PHE A 106 1.42 -9.82 -10.18
N GLY A 107 2.25 -9.20 -11.01
CA GLY A 107 1.79 -8.26 -12.04
C GLY A 107 1.21 -6.96 -11.47
N LEU A 108 1.57 -6.60 -10.24
CA LEU A 108 1.04 -5.42 -9.54
C LEU A 108 2.00 -4.24 -9.64
N ASP A 109 1.49 -3.04 -9.95
CA ASP A 109 2.25 -1.79 -9.81
C ASP A 109 2.40 -1.46 -8.32
N LEU A 110 3.64 -1.30 -7.85
CA LEU A 110 3.93 -0.90 -6.47
C LEU A 110 4.29 0.59 -6.43
N ILE A 111 3.48 1.35 -5.69
CA ILE A 111 3.56 2.80 -5.62
C ILE A 111 4.00 3.21 -4.20
N LEU A 112 5.04 4.04 -4.10
CA LEU A 112 5.53 4.52 -2.81
C LEU A 112 4.81 5.81 -2.39
N GLY A 113 3.91 5.70 -1.43
CA GLY A 113 3.17 6.81 -0.84
C GLY A 113 1.66 6.73 -1.10
N THR A 114 0.92 7.53 -0.32
CA THR A 114 -0.52 7.74 -0.48
C THR A 114 -0.82 9.23 -0.60
N HIS A 115 -1.19 9.90 0.50
CA HIS A 115 -1.43 11.35 0.55
C HIS A 115 -0.13 12.14 0.84
N SER A 116 -0.15 13.44 0.58
CA SER A 116 1.02 14.33 0.70
C SER A 116 1.15 15.08 2.03
N TYR A 117 0.31 14.79 3.04
CA TYR A 117 0.21 15.56 4.31
C TYR A 117 0.11 14.72 5.58
#